data_AF-A0A0C2Z9E9-F1
#
_entry.id   AF-A0A0C2Z9E9-F1
#
_cell.length_a   1.000
_cell.length_b   1.000
_cell.length_c   1.000
_cell.angle_alpha   90.00
_cell.angle_beta   90.00
_cell.angle_gamma   90.00
#
_symmetry.space_group_name_H-M   'P 1'
#
loop_
_entity.id
_entity.type
_entity.pdbx_description
1 polymer ?
#
loop_
_entity_poly.entity_id
_entity_poly.type
_entity_poly.pdbx_seq_one_letter_code
_entity_poly.pdbx_strand_id
1 'polypeptide(L)'
;MSRVIELFLFDVLVAICKIEKTISDFDNSNDLKHNYLAWDSVIREFEIIGEAAKHLLDADILEKDKREIVNFRNVLVHEYFGIDEDEVYEIGKYKLQALKQTIISKIRCIENNLKLELIEDFLEENNYLHFIKIELENLK
;
A
#
# COMPACT_ATOMS: atom_id res chain seq x y z
N MET A 1 13.31 19.21 -1.70
CA MET A 1 13.96 17.89 -1.82
C MET A 1 13.25 17.14 -2.92
N SER A 2 13.96 16.76 -3.99
CA SER A 2 13.48 15.72 -4.90
C SER A 2 13.24 14.48 -4.04
N ARG A 3 12.01 13.97 -3.97
CA ARG A 3 11.75 12.72 -3.24
C ARG A 3 12.58 11.62 -3.91
N VAL A 4 13.35 10.92 -3.10
CA VAL A 4 14.06 9.70 -3.49
C VAL A 4 12.98 8.68 -3.90
N ILE A 5 13.09 8.11 -5.10
CA ILE A 5 12.01 7.31 -5.71
C ILE A 5 11.68 6.07 -4.86
N GLU A 6 12.66 5.57 -4.12
CA GLU A 6 12.57 4.48 -3.16
C GLU A 6 11.56 4.75 -2.04
N LEU A 7 11.30 6.01 -1.69
CA LEU A 7 10.26 6.37 -0.70
C LEU A 7 8.89 5.82 -1.09
N PHE A 8 8.57 5.81 -2.38
CA PHE A 8 7.30 5.28 -2.86
C PHE A 8 7.18 3.77 -2.64
N LEU A 9 8.28 3.01 -2.57
CA LEU A 9 8.23 1.59 -2.21
C LEU A 9 7.75 1.42 -0.77
N PHE A 10 8.26 2.24 0.15
CA PHE A 10 7.87 2.21 1.55
C PHE A 10 6.44 2.74 1.77
N ASP A 11 6.02 3.78 1.06
CA ASP A 11 4.63 4.26 1.05
C ASP A 11 3.66 3.13 0.67
N VAL A 12 3.96 2.39 -0.41
CA VAL A 12 3.13 1.25 -0.84
C VAL A 12 3.12 0.15 0.22
N LEU A 13 4.28 -0.21 0.78
CA LEU A 13 4.37 -1.26 1.80
C LEU A 13 3.52 -0.92 3.04
N VAL A 14 3.67 0.30 3.57
CA VAL A 14 2.93 0.80 4.73
C VAL A 14 1.43 0.78 4.45
N ALA A 15 1.01 1.28 3.28
CA ALA A 15 -0.40 1.31 2.90
C ALA A 15 -1.00 -0.09 2.80
N ILE A 16 -0.30 -1.05 2.18
CA ILE A 16 -0.74 -2.45 2.12
C ILE A 16 -0.91 -3.01 3.54
N CYS A 17 0.08 -2.84 4.42
CA CYS A 17 0.01 -3.35 5.79
C CYS A 17 -1.19 -2.79 6.56
N LYS A 18 -1.50 -1.51 6.38
CA LYS A 18 -2.68 -0.88 7.00
C LYS A 18 -3.99 -1.44 6.43
N ILE A 19 -4.09 -1.62 5.12
CA ILE A 19 -5.27 -2.23 4.48
C ILE A 19 -5.48 -3.65 5.02
N GLU A 20 -4.45 -4.49 5.02
CA GLU A 20 -4.51 -5.86 5.51
C GLU A 20 -4.95 -5.90 6.99
N LYS A 21 -4.36 -5.05 7.84
CA LYS A 21 -4.71 -4.99 9.26
C LYS A 21 -6.14 -4.53 9.47
N THR A 22 -6.60 -3.50 8.76
CA THR A 22 -7.96 -2.98 8.90
C THR A 22 -8.98 -3.99 8.40
N ILE A 23 -8.79 -4.57 7.22
CA ILE A 23 -9.72 -5.56 6.65
C ILE A 23 -9.79 -6.83 7.50
N SER A 24 -8.71 -7.20 8.20
CA SER A 24 -8.70 -8.38 9.07
C SER A 24 -9.72 -8.34 10.22
N ASP A 25 -10.24 -7.16 10.56
CA ASP A 25 -11.23 -6.97 11.61
C ASP A 25 -12.69 -7.15 11.11
N PHE A 26 -12.90 -7.50 9.82
CA PHE A 26 -14.22 -7.63 9.19
C PHE A 26 -14.39 -8.95 8.43
N ASP A 27 -15.54 -9.59 8.58
CA ASP A 27 -15.85 -10.88 7.95
C ASP A 27 -16.24 -10.76 6.47
N ASN A 28 -16.78 -9.61 6.07
CA ASN A 28 -17.24 -9.34 4.70
C ASN A 28 -17.17 -7.84 4.34
N SER A 29 -17.34 -7.56 3.06
CA SER A 29 -17.37 -6.22 2.44
C SER A 29 -18.43 -5.28 3.04
N ASN A 30 -19.62 -5.80 3.31
CA ASN A 30 -20.73 -5.03 3.85
C ASN A 30 -20.40 -4.51 5.26
N ASP A 31 -19.82 -5.34 6.13
CA ASP A 31 -19.41 -4.93 7.47
C ASP A 31 -18.30 -3.87 7.43
N LEU A 32 -17.34 -4.00 6.52
CA LEU A 32 -16.30 -3.01 6.28
C LEU A 32 -16.91 -1.67 5.86
N LYS A 33 -17.80 -1.66 4.86
CA LYS A 33 -18.47 -0.46 4.35
C LYS A 33 -19.32 0.26 5.40
N HIS A 34 -19.99 -0.48 6.28
CA HIS A 34 -20.82 0.10 7.33
C HIS A 34 -20.01 0.67 8.51
N ASN A 35 -18.69 0.45 8.53
CA ASN A 35 -17.76 1.15 9.43
C ASN A 35 -17.03 2.25 8.65
N TYR A 36 -17.59 3.47 8.66
CA TYR A 36 -17.05 4.58 7.86
C TYR A 36 -15.56 4.89 8.14
N LEU A 37 -15.09 4.72 9.38
CA LEU A 37 -13.68 4.95 9.71
C LEU A 37 -12.77 3.92 9.05
N ALA A 38 -13.13 2.63 9.10
CA ALA A 38 -12.37 1.57 8.48
C ALA A 38 -12.45 1.64 6.96
N TRP A 39 -13.64 1.86 6.42
CA TRP A 39 -13.88 2.06 4.99
C TRP A 39 -13.03 3.22 4.45
N ASP A 40 -13.17 4.43 5.01
CA ASP A 40 -12.44 5.60 4.54
C ASP A 40 -10.93 5.43 4.69
N SER A 41 -10.48 4.76 5.76
CA SER A 41 -9.06 4.41 5.93
C SER A 41 -8.57 3.48 4.82
N VAL A 42 -9.31 2.43 4.47
CA VAL A 42 -8.92 1.50 3.41
C VAL A 42 -8.89 2.20 2.05
N ILE A 43 -9.91 3.02 1.73
CA ILE A 43 -9.95 3.80 0.49
C ILE A 43 -8.74 4.74 0.40
N ARG A 44 -8.42 5.46 1.49
CA ARG A 44 -7.27 6.37 1.54
C ARG A 44 -5.95 5.66 1.27
N GLU A 45 -5.74 4.49 1.88
CA GLU A 45 -4.50 3.73 1.69
C GLU A 45 -4.43 3.15 0.25
N PHE A 46 -5.55 2.79 -0.36
CA PHE A 46 -5.57 2.42 -1.78
C PHE A 46 -5.19 3.58 -2.72
N GLU A 47 -5.63 4.81 -2.43
CA GLU A 47 -5.19 5.98 -3.19
C GLU A 47 -3.67 6.20 -3.08
N ILE A 48 -3.10 6.00 -1.88
CA ILE A 48 -1.66 6.10 -1.64
C ILE A 48 -0.92 5.05 -2.49
N ILE A 49 -1.39 3.80 -2.49
CA ILE A 49 -0.83 2.74 -3.35
C ILE A 49 -0.88 3.17 -4.82
N GLY A 50 -2.03 3.67 -5.29
CA GLY A 50 -2.20 4.07 -6.68
C GLY A 50 -1.26 5.21 -7.10
N GLU A 51 -1.13 6.25 -6.28
CA GLU A 51 -0.24 7.38 -6.56
C GLU A 51 1.24 6.95 -6.52
N ALA A 52 1.66 6.23 -5.48
CA ALA A 52 3.04 5.78 -5.34
C ALA A 52 3.44 4.80 -6.45
N ALA A 53 2.58 3.84 -6.78
CA ALA A 53 2.82 2.89 -7.84
C ALA A 53 2.90 3.54 -9.23
N LYS A 54 2.19 4.66 -9.47
CA LYS A 54 2.35 5.46 -10.70
C LYS A 54 3.78 5.99 -10.82
N HIS A 55 4.32 6.62 -9.77
CA HIS A 55 5.70 7.13 -9.79
C HIS A 55 6.72 6.01 -9.99
N LEU A 56 6.50 4.85 -9.36
CA LEU A 56 7.36 3.67 -9.52
C LEU A 56 7.33 3.07 -10.93
N LEU A 57 6.17 3.11 -11.60
CA LEU A 57 6.04 2.70 -13.01
C LEU A 57 6.73 3.69 -13.94
N ASP A 58 6.55 4.99 -13.71
CA ASP A 58 7.16 6.05 -14.53
C ASP A 58 8.70 6.04 -14.44
N ALA A 59 9.25 5.54 -13.33
CA ALA A 59 10.67 5.34 -13.10
C ALA A 59 11.19 3.94 -13.50
N ASP A 60 10.36 3.09 -14.13
CA ASP A 60 10.68 1.70 -14.50
C ASP A 60 11.17 0.81 -13.32
N ILE A 61 10.79 1.15 -12.08
CA ILE A 61 11.07 0.33 -10.88
C ILE A 61 10.08 -0.82 -10.77
N LEU A 62 8.79 -0.53 -11.01
CA LEU A 62 7.74 -1.55 -11.13
C LEU A 62 7.52 -1.93 -12.59
N GLU A 63 7.24 -3.20 -12.83
CA GLU A 63 6.94 -3.71 -14.16
C GLU A 63 5.55 -3.24 -14.65
N LYS A 64 5.40 -3.06 -15.97
CA LYS A 64 4.16 -2.54 -16.59
C LYS A 64 2.95 -3.46 -16.44
N ASP A 65 3.14 -4.74 -16.10
CA ASP A 65 2.06 -5.68 -15.77
C ASP A 65 1.41 -5.35 -14.40
N LYS A 66 2.07 -4.54 -13.55
CA LYS A 66 1.50 -4.02 -12.30
C LYS A 66 0.56 -2.84 -12.50
N ARG A 67 0.30 -2.42 -13.74
CA ARG A 67 -0.65 -1.34 -14.06
C ARG A 67 -2.07 -1.61 -13.59
N GLU A 68 -2.50 -2.87 -13.47
CA GLU A 68 -3.84 -3.19 -12.98
C GLU A 68 -4.08 -2.63 -11.56
N ILE A 69 -3.04 -2.64 -10.73
CA ILE A 69 -3.06 -2.11 -9.37
C ILE A 69 -3.06 -0.57 -9.39
N VAL A 70 -2.33 0.05 -10.32
CA VAL A 70 -2.35 1.51 -10.50
C VAL A 70 -3.70 1.99 -11.03
N ASN A 71 -4.32 1.19 -11.88
CA ASN A 71 -5.67 1.40 -12.37
C ASN A 71 -6.74 1.15 -11.31
N PHE A 72 -6.40 0.61 -10.14
CA PHE A 72 -7.35 0.49 -9.03
C PHE A 72 -7.83 1.87 -8.53
N ARG A 73 -7.02 2.92 -8.67
CA ARG A 73 -7.52 4.29 -8.48
C ARG A 73 -8.68 4.60 -9.43
N ASN A 74 -8.64 4.10 -10.67
CA ASN A 74 -9.74 4.29 -11.60
C ASN A 74 -10.97 3.47 -11.21
N VAL A 75 -10.79 2.29 -10.60
CA VAL A 75 -11.87 1.49 -9.99
C VAL A 75 -12.57 2.27 -8.87
N LEU A 76 -11.81 2.92 -7.97
CA LEU A 76 -12.37 3.79 -6.94
C LEU A 76 -13.09 5.03 -7.48
N VAL A 77 -12.79 5.42 -8.71
CA VAL A 77 -13.26 6.68 -9.34
C VAL A 77 -14.28 6.39 -10.46
N HIS A 78 -14.67 5.14 -10.71
CA HIS A 78 -15.58 4.80 -11.80
C HIS A 78 -17.02 5.30 -11.53
N GLU A 79 -17.23 6.52 -12.02
CA GLU A 79 -18.47 7.17 -12.45
C GLU A 79 -19.63 7.18 -11.46
N TYR A 80 -19.74 8.23 -10.64
CA TYR A 80 -20.98 8.78 -10.05
C TYR A 80 -21.94 7.83 -9.27
N PHE A 81 -21.68 6.53 -9.19
CA PHE A 81 -22.58 5.48 -8.68
C PHE A 81 -22.06 4.74 -7.44
N GLY A 82 -20.88 5.10 -6.95
CA GLY A 82 -20.30 4.57 -5.70
C GLY A 82 -19.19 3.56 -5.93
N ILE A 83 -18.36 3.37 -4.90
CA ILE A 83 -17.28 2.39 -4.88
C ILE A 83 -17.87 1.02 -4.54
N ASP A 84 -17.50 -0.02 -5.29
CA ASP A 84 -17.89 -1.40 -5.05
C ASP A 84 -17.15 -1.98 -3.84
N GLU A 85 -17.88 -2.26 -2.76
CA GLU A 85 -17.34 -2.82 -1.52
C GLU A 85 -16.82 -4.24 -1.64
N ASP A 86 -17.41 -5.06 -2.51
CA ASP A 86 -16.95 -6.42 -2.74
C ASP A 86 -15.59 -6.36 -3.43
N GLU A 87 -15.43 -5.49 -4.42
CA GLU A 87 -14.15 -5.30 -5.11
C GLU A 87 -13.05 -4.77 -4.18
N VAL A 88 -13.36 -3.75 -3.37
CA VAL A 88 -12.43 -3.20 -2.35
C VAL A 88 -11.99 -4.29 -1.37
N TYR A 89 -12.95 -5.03 -0.83
CA TYR A 89 -12.69 -6.09 0.16
C TYR A 89 -11.87 -7.23 -0.45
N GLU A 90 -12.22 -7.72 -1.64
CA GLU A 90 -11.50 -8.80 -2.31
C GLU A 90 -10.06 -8.41 -2.65
N ILE A 91 -9.86 -7.20 -3.18
CA ILE A 91 -8.51 -6.75 -3.55
C ILE A 91 -7.64 -6.60 -2.31
N GLY A 92 -8.18 -5.95 -1.27
CA GLY A 92 -7.45 -5.73 -0.04
C GLY A 92 -7.12 -7.03 0.70
N LYS A 93 -8.00 -8.04 0.61
CA LYS A 93 -7.80 -9.34 1.27
C LYS A 93 -6.92 -10.32 0.49
N TYR A 94 -6.98 -10.31 -0.84
CA TYR A 94 -6.39 -11.39 -1.65
C TYR A 94 -5.38 -10.93 -2.70
N LYS A 95 -5.54 -9.74 -3.29
CA LYS A 95 -4.74 -9.32 -4.45
C LYS A 95 -3.51 -8.49 -4.08
N LEU A 96 -3.55 -7.77 -2.94
CA LEU A 96 -2.41 -6.95 -2.49
C LEU A 96 -1.19 -7.77 -2.09
N GLN A 97 -1.35 -9.03 -1.68
CA GLN A 97 -0.22 -9.86 -1.25
C GLN A 97 0.85 -10.00 -2.34
N ALA A 98 0.45 -10.18 -3.60
CA ALA A 98 1.39 -10.30 -4.71
C ALA A 98 2.20 -9.00 -4.92
N LEU A 99 1.55 -7.84 -4.79
CA LEU A 99 2.21 -6.55 -4.85
C LEU A 99 3.19 -6.37 -3.69
N LYS A 100 2.76 -6.69 -2.47
CA LYS A 100 3.58 -6.59 -1.26
C LYS A 100 4.91 -7.32 -1.43
N GLN A 101 4.87 -8.55 -1.95
CA GLN A 101 6.09 -9.33 -2.21
C GLN A 101 7.00 -8.68 -3.25
N THR A 102 6.44 -8.13 -4.34
CA THR A 102 7.22 -7.37 -5.32
C THR A 102 7.88 -6.16 -4.67
N ILE A 103 7.15 -5.37 -3.89
CA ILE A 103 7.64 -4.18 -3.20
C ILE A 103 8.77 -4.53 -2.23
N ILE A 104 8.58 -5.54 -1.38
CA ILE A 104 9.61 -6.04 -0.46
C ILE A 104 10.87 -6.46 -1.22
N SER A 105 10.72 -7.16 -2.35
CA SER A 105 11.86 -7.55 -3.17
C SER A 105 12.62 -6.34 -3.71
N LYS A 106 11.93 -5.29 -4.15
CA LYS A 106 12.56 -4.06 -4.66
C LYS A 106 13.25 -3.29 -3.52
N ILE A 107 12.64 -3.21 -2.34
CA ILE A 107 13.25 -2.59 -1.15
C ILE A 107 14.56 -3.28 -0.78
N ARG A 108 14.59 -4.62 -0.83
CA ARG A 108 15.80 -5.41 -0.54
C ARG A 108 16.94 -5.17 -1.54
N CYS A 109 16.66 -4.63 -2.72
CA CYS A 109 17.65 -4.29 -3.73
C CYS A 109 18.20 -2.86 -3.62
N ILE A 110 17.67 -2.02 -2.72
CA ILE A 110 18.18 -0.66 -2.47
C ILE A 110 19.60 -0.73 -1.89
N GLU A 111 20.44 0.25 -2.21
CA GLU A 111 21.76 0.41 -1.59
C GLU A 111 21.64 0.38 -0.05
N ASN A 112 22.46 -0.42 0.62
CA ASN A 112 22.28 -0.71 2.04
C ASN A 112 22.26 0.54 2.95
N ASN A 113 23.09 1.53 2.67
CA ASN A 113 23.13 2.77 3.47
C ASN A 113 21.81 3.53 3.36
N LEU A 114 21.34 3.76 2.14
CA LEU A 114 20.06 4.41 1.86
C LEU A 114 18.88 3.60 2.41
N LYS A 115 18.91 2.27 2.24
CA LYS A 115 17.86 1.38 2.75
C LYS A 115 17.69 1.52 4.26
N LEU A 116 18.80 1.54 5.01
CA LEU A 116 18.76 1.67 6.47
C LEU A 116 18.27 3.05 6.90
N GLU A 117 18.72 4.12 6.25
CA GLU A 117 18.24 5.50 6.47
C GLU A 117 16.73 5.58 6.27
N LEU A 118 16.22 5.10 5.13
CA LEU A 118 14.78 5.11 4.84
C LEU A 118 13.98 4.25 5.83
N ILE A 119 14.50 3.09 6.25
CA ILE A 119 13.83 2.27 7.27
C ILE A 119 13.74 3.03 8.60
N GLU A 120 14.78 3.76 8.99
CA GLU A 120 14.78 4.55 10.23
C GLU A 120 13.75 5.69 10.17
N ASP A 121 13.69 6.42 9.06
CA ASP A 121 12.69 7.47 8.84
C ASP A 121 11.25 6.92 8.96
N PHE A 122 10.95 5.83 8.24
CA PHE A 122 9.63 5.22 8.28
C PHE A 122 9.30 4.58 9.64
N LEU A 123 10.31 4.08 10.37
CA LEU A 123 10.14 3.60 11.74
C LEU A 123 9.79 4.73 12.70
N GLU A 124 10.42 5.90 12.56
CA GLU A 124 10.11 7.07 13.38
C GLU A 124 8.65 7.52 13.15
N GLU A 125 8.24 7.61 11.88
CA GLU A 125 6.89 8.02 11.51
C GLU A 125 5.81 7.00 11.90
N ASN A 126 6.11 5.71 11.93
CA ASN A 126 5.13 4.63 12.15
C ASN A 126 5.32 3.89 13.49
N ASN A 127 6.09 4.47 14.43
CA ASN A 127 6.41 3.80 15.71
C ASN A 127 5.19 3.41 16.55
N TYR A 128 4.06 4.09 16.36
CA TYR A 128 2.80 3.84 17.06
C TYR A 128 2.01 2.64 16.49
N LEU A 129 2.43 2.10 15.34
CA LEU A 129 1.82 0.96 14.67
C LEU A 129 2.74 -0.26 14.77
N HIS A 130 2.55 -1.07 15.82
CA HIS A 130 3.41 -2.22 16.12
C HIS A 130 3.58 -3.20 14.94
N PHE A 131 2.52 -3.45 14.16
CA PHE A 131 2.58 -4.35 13.00
C PHE A 131 3.43 -3.78 11.86
N ILE A 132 3.44 -2.47 11.66
CA ILE A 132 4.31 -1.81 10.66
C ILE A 132 5.75 -1.84 11.12
N LYS A 133 5.98 -1.56 12.41
CA LYS A 133 7.32 -1.63 13.00
C LYS A 133 7.96 -3.00 12.78
N ILE A 134 7.24 -4.08 13.06
CA ILE A 134 7.74 -5.45 12.80
C ILE A 134 8.07 -5.62 11.31
N GLU A 135 7.17 -5.20 10.42
CA GLU A 135 7.37 -5.34 8.98
C GLU A 135 8.64 -4.61 8.50
N LEU A 136 8.86 -3.38 8.96
CA LEU A 136 10.04 -2.57 8.63
C LEU A 136 11.33 -3.13 9.24
N GLU A 137 11.29 -3.62 10.49
CA GLU A 137 12.46 -4.24 11.13
C GLU A 137 12.92 -5.51 10.40
N ASN A 138 12.00 -6.26 9.79
CA ASN A 138 12.30 -7.44 8.97
C ASN A 138 13.01 -7.11 7.63
N LEU A 139 13.12 -5.82 7.26
CA LEU A 139 13.74 -5.36 6.02
C LEU A 139 15.17 -4.82 6.21
N LYS A 140 15.61 -4.65 7.46
CA LYS A 140 16.99 -4.31 7.80
C LYS A 140 17.93 -5.38 7.27
#